data_AF-A0A7X5L823-F1
#
_entry.id   AF-A0A7X5L823-F1
#
_cell.length_a   1.000
_cell.length_b   1.000
_cell.length_c   1.000
_cell.angle_alpha   90.00
_cell.angle_beta   90.00
_cell.angle_gamma   90.00
#
_symmetry.space_group_name_H-M   'P 1'
#
loop_
_entity.id
_entity.type
_entity.pdbx_description
1 polymer ?
#
loop_
_entity_poly.entity_id
_entity_poly.type
_entity_poly.pdbx_seq_one_letter_code
_entity_poly.pdbx_strand_id
1 'polypeptide(L)'
;MATKEVKELSIESIKKELTDRFVNNMEILRYLEIEKQDGVKLSQVQNTFIYDYDKPNVTGNFITVDVAEYVSSRANIRDFVKYVVSIKIGLEQKSKLDSMAAIIKGIVLNVYPYIKKYNNVPIYVKKYGYAYSNECEHNELNRMITFEIKE
;
A
#
# COMPACT_ATOMS: atom_id res chain seq x y z
N MET A 1 13.85 22.24 -21.61
CA MET A 1 12.93 22.36 -20.46
C MET A 1 11.89 21.26 -20.63
N ALA A 2 11.90 20.24 -19.77
CA ALA A 2 10.88 19.19 -19.84
C ALA A 2 9.55 19.78 -19.39
N THR A 3 8.54 19.70 -20.25
CA THR A 3 7.15 19.99 -19.92
C THR A 3 6.73 19.12 -18.74
N LYS A 4 6.43 19.75 -17.60
CA LYS A 4 5.86 19.08 -16.44
C LYS A 4 4.45 18.64 -16.86
N GLU A 5 4.29 17.38 -17.25
CA GLU A 5 2.96 16.81 -17.47
C GLU A 5 2.15 17.02 -16.19
N VAL A 6 1.03 17.75 -16.32
CA VAL A 6 0.08 17.95 -15.23
C VAL A 6 -0.62 16.61 -15.06
N LYS A 7 -0.16 15.84 -14.08
CA LYS A 7 -0.71 14.55 -13.73
C LYS A 7 -2.07 14.78 -13.07
N GLU A 8 -3.14 14.29 -13.69
CA GLU A 8 -4.48 14.32 -13.10
C GLU A 8 -4.54 13.37 -11.91
N LEU A 9 -4.69 13.93 -10.71
CA LEU A 9 -4.78 13.17 -9.47
C LEU A 9 -6.24 12.89 -9.15
N SER A 10 -6.58 11.61 -8.98
CA SER A 10 -7.83 11.14 -8.39
C SER A 10 -7.54 9.95 -7.48
N ILE A 11 -8.51 9.56 -6.65
CA ILE A 11 -8.41 8.35 -5.81
C ILE A 11 -8.08 7.13 -6.69
N GLU A 12 -8.81 6.94 -7.79
CA GLU A 12 -8.66 5.80 -8.68
C GLU A 12 -7.32 5.84 -9.44
N SER A 13 -6.89 7.02 -9.91
CA SER A 13 -5.63 7.14 -10.64
C SER A 13 -4.42 6.84 -9.76
N ILE A 14 -4.43 7.32 -8.51
CA ILE A 14 -3.36 7.05 -7.52
C ILE A 14 -3.34 5.57 -7.14
N LYS A 15 -4.50 4.98 -6.81
CA LYS A 15 -4.61 3.57 -6.45
C LYS A 15 -4.08 2.68 -7.56
N LYS A 16 -4.60 2.85 -8.77
CA LYS A 16 -4.22 2.07 -9.95
C LYS A 16 -2.73 2.17 -10.23
N GLU A 17 -2.17 3.37 -10.24
CA GLU A 17 -0.76 3.55 -10.54
C GLU A 17 0.16 2.89 -9.51
N LEU A 18 -0.14 3.04 -8.21
CA LEU A 18 0.64 2.38 -7.16
C LEU A 18 0.52 0.86 -7.23
N THR A 19 -0.70 0.32 -7.41
CA THR A 19 -0.88 -1.13 -7.55
C THR A 19 -0.17 -1.68 -8.79
N ASP A 20 -0.26 -0.99 -9.93
CA ASP A 20 0.42 -1.39 -11.17
C ASP A 20 1.95 -1.41 -10.96
N ARG A 21 2.51 -0.42 -10.27
CA ARG A 21 3.94 -0.38 -9.95
C ARG A 21 4.36 -1.55 -9.05
N PHE A 22 3.53 -1.92 -8.07
CA PHE A 22 3.84 -3.01 -7.15
C PHE A 22 3.72 -4.38 -7.82
N VAL A 23 2.68 -4.60 -8.62
CA VAL A 23 2.46 -5.85 -9.39
C VAL A 23 3.59 -6.07 -10.41
N ASN A 24 4.17 -5.00 -10.95
CA ASN A 24 5.27 -5.09 -11.92
C ASN A 24 6.68 -5.00 -11.32
N ASN A 25 6.81 -4.95 -9.99
CA ASN A 25 8.12 -4.87 -9.33
C ASN A 25 8.59 -6.24 -8.85
N MET A 26 9.58 -6.82 -9.52
CA MET A 26 10.09 -8.17 -9.22
C MET A 26 10.57 -8.35 -7.77
N GLU A 27 11.14 -7.32 -7.14
CA GLU A 27 11.57 -7.43 -5.75
C GLU A 27 10.37 -7.56 -4.80
N ILE A 28 9.33 -6.74 -4.99
CA ILE A 28 8.06 -6.86 -4.26
C ILE A 28 7.48 -8.27 -4.45
N LEU A 29 7.43 -8.77 -5.70
CA LEU A 29 6.88 -10.09 -5.98
C LEU A 29 7.65 -11.21 -5.28
N ARG A 30 8.97 -11.10 -5.17
CA ARG A 30 9.83 -12.03 -4.41
C ARG A 30 9.54 -12.00 -2.92
N TYR A 31 9.36 -10.81 -2.32
CA TYR A 31 8.97 -10.70 -0.92
C TYR A 31 7.58 -11.27 -0.65
N LEU A 32 6.67 -11.18 -1.62
CA LEU A 32 5.35 -11.80 -1.56
C LEU A 32 5.39 -13.32 -1.79
N GLU A 33 6.56 -13.88 -2.10
CA GLU A 33 6.81 -15.29 -2.37
C GLU A 33 5.94 -15.87 -3.51
N ILE A 34 5.62 -15.05 -4.51
CA ILE A 34 4.73 -15.44 -5.63
C ILE A 34 5.32 -16.62 -6.43
N GLU A 35 6.64 -16.70 -6.55
CA GLU A 35 7.33 -17.82 -7.24
C GLU A 35 7.12 -19.18 -6.55
N LYS A 36 6.74 -19.20 -5.27
CA LYS A 36 6.43 -20.44 -4.53
C LYS A 36 4.96 -20.85 -4.65
N GLN A 37 4.13 -20.04 -5.29
CA GLN A 37 2.69 -20.28 -5.42
C GLN A 37 2.41 -20.93 -6.76
N ASP A 38 2.19 -22.24 -6.75
CA ASP A 38 1.87 -23.01 -7.95
C ASP A 38 0.65 -22.42 -8.67
N GLY A 39 0.84 -22.06 -9.95
CA GLY A 39 -0.25 -21.64 -10.83
C GLY A 39 -0.72 -20.17 -10.71
N VAL A 40 -0.10 -19.33 -9.88
CA VAL A 40 -0.42 -17.90 -9.84
C VAL A 40 0.17 -17.19 -11.06
N LYS A 41 -0.69 -16.79 -12.00
CA LYS A 41 -0.28 -15.92 -13.11
C LYS A 41 -0.12 -14.49 -12.62
N LEU A 42 0.75 -13.71 -13.27
CA LEU A 42 0.94 -12.28 -12.95
C LEU A 42 -0.41 -11.51 -12.95
N SER A 43 -1.33 -11.90 -13.83
CA SER A 43 -2.70 -11.37 -13.93
C SER A 43 -3.58 -11.63 -12.70
N GLN A 44 -3.20 -12.54 -11.82
CA GLN A 44 -3.92 -12.88 -10.58
C GLN A 44 -3.29 -12.23 -9.35
N VAL A 45 -2.06 -11.72 -9.45
CA VAL A 45 -1.30 -11.14 -8.32
C VAL A 45 -2.04 -10.00 -7.64
N GLN A 46 -2.65 -9.10 -8.42
CA GLN A 46 -3.42 -7.98 -7.88
C GLN A 46 -4.61 -8.47 -7.02
N ASN A 47 -5.32 -9.50 -7.47
CA ASN A 47 -6.50 -9.99 -6.75
C ASN A 47 -6.15 -10.92 -5.56
N THR A 48 -4.90 -11.34 -5.44
CA THR A 48 -4.46 -12.30 -4.40
C THR A 48 -3.56 -11.66 -3.35
N PHE A 49 -2.67 -10.75 -3.75
CA PHE A 49 -1.62 -10.21 -2.87
C PHE A 49 -1.60 -8.68 -2.80
N ILE A 50 -2.12 -7.95 -3.80
CA ILE A 50 -1.96 -6.48 -3.89
C ILE A 50 -3.31 -5.80 -4.17
N TYR A 51 -3.94 -5.31 -3.11
CA TYR A 51 -5.30 -4.77 -3.16
C TYR A 51 -5.31 -3.24 -3.24
N ASP A 52 -6.28 -2.67 -3.96
CA ASP A 52 -6.55 -1.22 -4.05
C ASP A 52 -7.57 -0.74 -3.00
N TYR A 53 -7.77 -1.51 -1.94
CA TYR A 53 -8.58 -1.16 -0.78
C TYR A 53 -7.99 -1.81 0.48
N ASP A 54 -8.25 -1.23 1.66
CA ASP A 54 -7.88 -1.90 2.90
C ASP A 54 -8.73 -3.15 3.09
N LYS A 55 -8.07 -4.30 3.12
CA LYS A 55 -8.71 -5.60 3.31
C LYS A 55 -8.37 -6.08 4.73
N PRO A 56 -9.31 -5.95 5.70
CA PRO A 56 -9.01 -6.09 7.12
C PRO A 56 -8.56 -7.51 7.51
N ASN A 57 -8.98 -8.52 6.74
CA ASN A 57 -8.82 -9.94 7.09
C ASN A 57 -7.80 -10.69 6.21
N VAL A 58 -6.88 -10.00 5.53
CA VAL A 58 -5.86 -10.71 4.72
C VAL A 58 -4.81 -11.34 5.62
N THR A 59 -4.52 -12.62 5.37
CA THR A 59 -3.49 -13.42 6.03
C THR A 59 -2.32 -13.71 5.11
N GLY A 60 -1.14 -13.86 5.71
CA GLY A 60 0.09 -14.13 4.98
C GLY A 60 0.69 -12.87 4.34
N ASN A 61 1.26 -13.06 3.16
CA ASN A 61 1.89 -11.99 2.40
C ASN A 61 0.84 -11.14 1.68
N PHE A 62 0.87 -9.82 1.87
CA PHE A 62 -0.01 -8.90 1.14
C PHE A 62 0.48 -7.46 1.18
N ILE A 63 -0.04 -6.66 0.25
CA ILE A 63 -0.01 -5.21 0.22
C ILE A 63 -1.45 -4.71 0.01
N THR A 64 -1.87 -3.69 0.75
CA THR A 64 -3.08 -2.92 0.43
C THR A 64 -2.70 -1.47 0.17
N VAL A 65 -3.42 -0.81 -0.73
CA VAL A 65 -3.29 0.61 -1.03
C VAL A 65 -4.67 1.23 -0.85
N ASP A 66 -4.81 2.09 0.16
CA ASP A 66 -6.01 2.89 0.35
C ASP A 66 -5.70 4.38 0.21
N VAL A 67 -6.66 5.13 -0.33
CA VAL A 67 -6.49 6.55 -0.64
C VAL A 67 -7.77 7.28 -0.24
N ALA A 68 -7.60 8.30 0.61
CA ALA A 68 -8.67 9.18 1.04
C ALA A 68 -8.42 10.60 0.51
N GLU A 69 -9.45 11.19 -0.11
CA GLU A 69 -9.44 12.58 -0.52
C GLU A 69 -9.91 13.49 0.62
N TYR A 70 -9.21 14.60 0.81
CA TYR A 70 -9.61 15.65 1.72
C TYR A 70 -9.65 16.97 0.97
N VAL A 71 -10.87 17.49 0.82
CA VAL A 71 -11.10 18.84 0.31
C VAL A 71 -11.19 19.78 1.51
N SER A 72 -10.28 20.75 1.57
CA SER A 72 -10.37 21.84 2.55
C SER A 72 -10.77 23.11 1.84
N SER A 73 -12.00 23.55 2.09
CA SER A 73 -12.43 24.90 1.74
C SER A 73 -12.10 25.85 2.90
N ARG A 74 -11.48 26.99 2.57
CA ARG A 74 -11.37 28.13 3.50
C ARG A 74 -11.98 29.32 2.79
N ALA A 75 -12.83 30.08 3.48
CA ALA A 75 -13.38 31.31 2.94
C ALA A 75 -12.24 32.18 2.37
N ASN A 76 -12.29 32.48 1.07
CA ASN A 76 -11.34 33.30 0.31
C ASN A 76 -9.97 32.67 -0.03
N ILE A 77 -9.80 31.35 0.05
CA ILE A 77 -8.62 30.66 -0.50
C ILE A 77 -9.11 29.58 -1.48
N ARG A 78 -8.44 29.45 -2.63
CA ARG A 78 -8.69 28.39 -3.60
C ARG A 78 -8.71 27.04 -2.87
N ASP A 79 -9.77 26.26 -3.08
CA ASP A 79 -9.87 24.92 -2.54
C ASP A 79 -8.59 24.15 -2.87
N PHE A 80 -7.98 23.56 -1.86
CA PHE A 80 -6.84 22.66 -2.08
C PHE A 80 -7.30 21.25 -1.78
N VAL A 81 -7.10 20.38 -2.77
CA VAL A 81 -7.32 18.94 -2.66
C VAL A 81 -6.02 18.31 -2.17
N LYS A 82 -6.14 17.41 -1.20
CA LYS A 82 -5.03 16.55 -0.79
C LYS A 82 -5.50 15.10 -0.74
N TYR A 83 -4.61 14.19 -1.11
CA TYR A 83 -4.82 12.76 -1.02
C TYR A 83 -3.95 12.20 0.09
N VAL A 84 -4.56 11.49 1.04
CA VAL A 84 -3.85 10.71 2.07
C VAL A 84 -3.80 9.28 1.57
N VAL A 85 -2.59 8.78 1.32
CA VAL A 85 -2.34 7.41 0.89
C VAL A 85 -1.89 6.60 2.09
N SER A 86 -2.47 5.41 2.26
CA SER A 86 -2.13 4.43 3.28
C SER A 86 -1.78 3.10 2.61
N ILE A 87 -0.58 2.59 2.86
CA ILE A 87 -0.10 1.33 2.33
C ILE A 87 0.17 0.39 3.50
N LYS A 88 -0.58 -0.70 3.56
CA LYS A 88 -0.41 -1.74 4.58
C LYS A 88 0.32 -2.92 3.98
N ILE A 89 1.25 -3.49 4.72
CA ILE A 89 2.08 -4.61 4.28
C ILE A 89 2.01 -5.69 5.35
N GLY A 90 1.61 -6.89 4.96
CA GLY A 90 1.79 -8.11 5.74
C GLY A 90 2.79 -9.02 5.05
N LEU A 91 3.68 -9.63 5.82
CA LEU A 91 4.61 -10.66 5.34
C LEU A 91 4.68 -11.78 6.37
N GLU A 92 4.77 -13.03 5.96
CA GLU A 92 5.02 -14.15 6.88
C GLU A 92 6.39 -13.98 7.56
N GLN A 93 7.41 -13.63 6.78
CA GLN A 93 8.75 -13.33 7.29
C GLN A 93 8.83 -11.88 7.80
N LYS A 94 8.48 -11.67 9.08
CA LYS A 94 8.40 -10.34 9.70
C LYS A 94 9.69 -9.53 9.65
N SER A 95 10.86 -10.19 9.68
CA SER A 95 12.18 -9.55 9.57
C SER A 95 12.40 -8.81 8.24
N LYS A 96 11.59 -9.10 7.21
CA LYS A 96 11.69 -8.49 5.87
C LYS A 96 10.83 -7.23 5.69
N LEU A 97 10.04 -6.85 6.69
CA LEU A 97 9.13 -5.70 6.59
C LEU A 97 9.86 -4.37 6.36
N ASP A 98 11.02 -4.16 6.97
CA ASP A 98 11.80 -2.93 6.76
C ASP A 98 12.35 -2.82 5.33
N SER A 99 12.85 -3.93 4.78
CA SER A 99 13.34 -3.99 3.40
C SER A 99 12.21 -3.75 2.39
N MET A 100 11.05 -4.37 2.60
CA MET A 100 9.86 -4.14 1.76
C MET A 100 9.40 -2.68 1.81
N ALA A 101 9.40 -2.08 3.01
CA ALA A 101 9.04 -0.67 3.18
C ALA A 101 10.00 0.28 2.46
N ALA A 102 11.31 -0.04 2.45
CA ALA A 102 12.31 0.75 1.73
C ALA A 102 12.10 0.72 0.20
N ILE A 103 11.75 -0.45 -0.35
CA ILE A 103 11.44 -0.60 -1.78
C ILE A 103 10.19 0.21 -2.15
N ILE A 104 9.11 0.08 -1.36
CA ILE A 104 7.87 0.85 -1.56
C ILE A 104 8.15 2.35 -1.47
N LYS A 105 8.97 2.81 -0.51
CA LYS A 105 9.39 4.22 -0.43
C LYS A 105 10.08 4.69 -1.72
N GLY A 106 10.97 3.88 -2.28
CA GLY A 106 11.66 4.18 -3.54
C GLY A 106 10.68 4.34 -4.70
N ILE A 107 9.71 3.43 -4.81
CA ILE A 107 8.65 3.50 -5.83
C ILE A 107 7.78 4.75 -5.64
N VAL A 108 7.33 5.01 -4.42
CA VAL A 108 6.49 6.18 -4.10
C VAL A 108 7.22 7.47 -4.45
N LEU A 109 8.49 7.63 -4.08
CA LEU A 109 9.25 8.85 -4.37
C LEU A 109 9.59 9.02 -5.85
N ASN A 110 9.68 7.92 -6.61
CA ASN A 110 9.82 7.98 -8.06
C ASN A 110 8.54 8.52 -8.73
N VAL A 111 7.38 8.10 -8.24
CA VAL A 111 6.07 8.45 -8.81
C VAL A 111 5.57 9.82 -8.31
N TYR A 112 5.78 10.12 -7.03
CA TYR A 112 5.37 11.33 -6.34
C TYR A 112 6.56 11.93 -5.57
N PRO A 113 7.42 12.71 -6.24
CA PRO A 113 8.66 13.21 -5.62
C PRO A 113 8.42 14.24 -4.49
N TYR A 114 7.23 14.83 -4.41
CA TYR A 114 6.90 15.92 -3.47
C TYR A 114 5.84 15.54 -2.43
N ILE A 115 5.91 14.32 -1.89
CA ILE A 115 5.01 13.87 -0.82
C ILE A 115 5.27 14.61 0.51
N LYS A 116 4.25 14.69 1.35
CA LYS A 116 4.31 15.26 2.71
C LYS A 116 3.92 14.22 3.75
N LYS A 117 4.29 14.47 5.01
CA LYS A 117 3.91 13.66 6.19
C LYS A 117 4.13 12.15 5.99
N TYR A 118 5.27 11.79 5.39
CA TYR A 118 5.64 10.39 5.23
C TYR A 118 5.87 9.75 6.61
N ASN A 119 5.07 8.74 6.93
CA ASN A 119 5.25 7.90 8.11
C ASN A 119 5.45 6.45 7.66
N ASN A 120 6.28 5.72 8.41
CA ASN A 120 6.54 4.30 8.21
C ASN A 120 6.61 3.65 9.59
N VAL A 121 5.50 3.04 10.02
CA VAL A 121 5.33 2.58 11.41
C VAL A 121 4.92 1.12 11.48
N PRO A 122 5.49 0.32 12.40
CA PRO A 122 4.98 -1.01 12.68
C PRO A 122 3.57 -0.90 13.26
N ILE A 123 2.69 -1.81 12.86
CA ILE A 123 1.34 -1.92 13.42
C ILE A 123 1.06 -3.36 13.81
N TYR A 124 0.31 -3.55 14.89
CA TYR A 124 -0.21 -4.86 15.29
C TYR A 124 -1.66 -4.94 14.90
N VAL A 125 -1.99 -5.90 14.04
CA VAL A 125 -3.36 -6.14 13.60
C VAL A 125 -3.87 -7.37 14.33
N LYS A 126 -4.99 -7.21 15.04
CA LYS A 126 -5.69 -8.34 15.66
C LYS A 126 -6.19 -9.28 14.58
N LYS A 127 -5.96 -10.58 14.78
CA LYS A 127 -6.50 -11.63 13.93
C LYS A 127 -7.29 -12.63 14.74
N TYR A 128 -8.38 -13.05 14.12
CA TYR A 128 -9.24 -14.11 14.59
C TYR A 128 -8.92 -15.35 13.76
N GLY A 129 -8.40 -16.38 14.42
CA GLY A 129 -8.18 -17.70 13.82
C GLY A 129 -8.83 -18.78 14.67
N TYR A 130 -9.06 -19.96 14.10
CA TYR A 130 -9.53 -21.11 14.84
C TYR A 130 -8.35 -22.05 15.14
N ALA A 131 -8.09 -22.30 16.42
CA ALA A 131 -7.23 -23.39 16.86
C ALA A 131 -8.09 -24.38 17.63
N TYR A 132 -8.19 -25.63 17.13
CA TYR A 132 -8.93 -26.72 17.80
C TYR A 132 -10.33 -26.30 18.27
N SER A 133 -11.15 -25.77 17.35
CA SER A 133 -12.53 -25.29 17.61
C SER A 133 -12.71 -24.12 18.59
N ASN A 134 -11.64 -23.46 19.05
CA ASN A 134 -11.71 -22.20 19.79
C ASN A 134 -11.19 -21.03 18.94
N GLU A 135 -11.89 -19.90 18.98
CA GLU A 135 -11.37 -18.63 18.45
C GLU A 135 -10.17 -18.21 19.28
N CYS A 136 -9.02 -18.05 18.63
CA CYS A 136 -7.79 -17.60 19.25
C CYS A 136 -7.40 -16.25 18.64
N GLU A 137 -7.44 -15.20 19.47
CA GLU A 137 -6.93 -13.87 19.11
C GLU A 137 -5.40 -13.89 19.13
N HIS A 138 -4.77 -13.53 18.01
CA HIS A 138 -3.34 -13.24 18.00
C HIS A 138 -3.06 -11.94 17.26
N ASN A 139 -2.02 -11.23 17.69
CA ASN A 139 -1.57 -10.00 17.06
C ASN A 139 -0.54 -10.32 15.97
N GLU A 140 -0.79 -9.85 14.76
CA GLU A 140 0.16 -9.97 13.67
C GLU A 140 0.87 -8.64 13.43
N LEU A 141 2.21 -8.68 13.43
CA LEU A 141 3.03 -7.54 13.07
C LEU A 141 2.94 -7.29 11.56
N ASN A 142 2.51 -6.09 11.21
CA ASN A 142 2.43 -5.58 9.85
C ASN A 142 3.16 -4.23 9.77
N ARG A 143 3.30 -3.69 8.56
CA ARG A 143 3.79 -2.33 8.34
C ARG A 143 2.71 -1.43 7.78
N MET A 144 2.64 -0.20 8.26
CA MET A 144 1.83 0.87 7.69
C MET A 144 2.72 2.00 7.22
N ILE A 145 2.58 2.37 5.95
CA ILE A 145 3.21 3.54 5.35
C ILE A 145 2.10 4.53 5.01
N THR A 146 2.23 5.79 5.44
CA THR A 146 1.25 6.83 5.09
C THR A 146 1.94 8.06 4.53
N PHE A 147 1.35 8.73 3.56
CA PHE A 147 1.85 10.01 3.06
C PHE A 147 0.73 10.85 2.43
N GLU A 148 0.99 12.14 2.27
CA GLU A 148 0.09 13.10 1.62
C GLU A 148 0.64 13.48 0.23
N ILE A 149 -0.23 13.42 -0.78
CA ILE A 149 -0.02 14.02 -2.10
C ILE A 149 -0.87 15.29 -2.17
N LYS A 150 -0.32 16.37 -2.72
CA LYS A 150 -1.06 17.61 -2.99
C LYS A 150 -1.11 17.85 -4.49
N GLU A 151 -2.27 18.31 -4.96
CA GLU A 151 -2.43 18.91 -6.28
C GLU A 151 -1.77 20.30 -6.35
#